data_AF-A0A940NJ37-F1
#
_entry.id   AF-A0A940NJ37-F1
#
_cell.length_a   1.000
_cell.length_b   1.000
_cell.length_c   1.000
_cell.angle_alpha   90.00
_cell.angle_beta   90.00
_cell.angle_gamma   90.00
#
_symmetry.space_group_name_H-M   'P 1'
#
loop_
_entity.id
_entity.type
_entity.pdbx_description
1 polymer ?
#
loop_
_entity_poly.entity_id
_entity_poly.type
_entity_poly.pdbx_seq_one_letter_code
_entity_poly.pdbx_strand_id
1 'polypeptide(L)' 'MLVGLIQDWKKYWINEKFIGIGSTRKVYRYGDFVIKANLNDIGYSQSLKNNKSMNI' A
#
# COMPACT_ATOMS: atom_id res chain seq x y z
N MET A 1 17.49 4.70 2.78
CA MET A 1 16.43 5.05 1.81
C MET A 1 15.08 4.42 2.16
N LEU A 2 14.97 3.10 2.29
CA LEU A 2 13.68 2.43 2.53
C LEU A 2 13.01 2.80 3.87
N VAL A 3 13.79 2.99 4.94
CA VAL A 3 13.26 3.33 6.28
C VAL A 3 12.52 4.68 6.28
N GLY A 4 13.04 5.68 5.56
CA GLY A 4 12.37 6.97 5.41
C GLY A 4 11.07 6.87 4.60
N LEU A 5 11.02 5.98 3.61
CA LEU A 5 9.80 5.69 2.86
C LEU A 5 8.70 5.12 3.78
N ILE A 6 9.06 4.23 4.71
CA ILE A 6 8.12 3.59 5.63
C ILE A 6 7.60 4.59 6.67
N GLN A 7 8.45 5.50 7.17
CA GLN A 7 8.05 6.50 8.16
C GLN A 7 7.13 7.58 7.57
N ASP A 8 7.41 8.05 6.36
CA ASP A 8 6.70 9.19 5.75
C ASP A 8 5.87 8.82 4.52
N TRP A 9 5.43 7.56 4.41
CA TRP A 9 4.76 7.04 3.21
C TRP A 9 3.55 7.89 2.77
N LYS A 10 2.85 8.52 3.72
CA LYS A 10 1.70 9.40 3.47
C LYS A 10 2.06 10.64 2.65
N LYS A 11 3.30 11.13 2.70
CA LYS A 11 3.76 12.25 1.88
C LYS A 11 3.81 11.91 0.39
N TYR A 12 3.91 10.62 0.07
CA TYR A 12 3.89 10.12 -1.31
C TYR A 12 2.49 9.79 -1.81
N TRP A 13 1.47 10.02 -0.97
CA TRP A 13 0.05 9.84 -1.29
C TRP A 13 -0.51 11.02 -2.11
N ILE A 14 0.22 11.40 -3.16
CA ILE A 14 -0.11 12.51 -4.05
C ILE A 14 -0.81 11.92 -5.28
N ASN A 15 -1.87 12.57 -5.79
CA ASN A 15 -2.64 12.09 -6.94
C ASN A 15 -1.78 11.86 -8.19
N GLU A 16 -0.71 12.62 -8.41
CA GLU A 16 0.21 12.43 -9.55
C GLU A 16 0.96 11.10 -9.52
N LYS A 17 1.10 10.48 -8.35
CA LYS A 17 1.75 9.18 -8.17
C LYS A 17 0.75 8.03 -8.17
N PHE A 18 -0.55 8.32 -8.20
CA PHE A 18 -1.60 7.30 -8.27
C PHE A 18 -1.52 6.56 -9.60
N ILE A 19 -1.43 5.24 -9.53
CA ILE A 19 -1.36 4.38 -10.71
C ILE A 19 -2.52 3.39 -10.80
N GLY A 20 -3.34 3.27 -9.75
CA GLY A 20 -4.53 2.44 -9.82
C GLY A 20 -5.21 2.18 -8.48
N ILE A 21 -6.44 1.70 -8.56
CA ILE A 21 -7.26 1.29 -7.43
C ILE A 21 -7.65 -0.17 -7.60
N GLY A 22 -7.45 -0.96 -6.56
CA GLY A 22 -8.04 -2.29 -6.41
C GLY A 22 -9.27 -2.21 -5.52
N SER A 23 -9.95 -3.36 -5.33
CA SER A 23 -11.17 -3.46 -4.52
C SER A 23 -11.03 -2.85 -3.13
N THR A 24 -9.87 -3.01 -2.49
CA THR A 24 -9.65 -2.55 -1.11
C THR A 24 -8.38 -1.72 -0.89
N ARG A 25 -7.63 -1.42 -1.96
CA ARG A 25 -6.38 -0.65 -1.87
C ARG A 25 -6.23 0.37 -3.00
N LYS A 26 -5.59 1.49 -2.72
CA LYS A 26 -5.02 2.39 -3.74
C LYS A 26 -3.53 2.12 -3.91
N VAL A 27 -3.05 2.34 -5.12
CA VAL A 27 -1.70 1.97 -5.54
C VAL A 27 -0.99 3.21 -6.08
N TYR A 28 0.21 3.46 -5.58
CA TYR A 28 1.02 4.63 -5.91
C TYR A 28 2.42 4.17 -6.34
N ARG A 29 2.95 4.77 -7.40
CA ARG A 29 4.31 4.49 -7.88
C ARG A 29 5.31 5.42 -7.21
N TYR A 30 6.39 4.85 -6.69
CA TYR A 30 7.51 5.62 -6.15
C TYR A 30 8.84 5.03 -6.64
N GLY A 31 9.45 5.67 -7.64
CA GLY A 31 10.61 5.12 -8.33
C GLY A 31 10.29 3.74 -8.91
N ASP A 32 11.09 2.75 -8.51
CA ASP A 32 10.93 1.33 -8.88
C ASP A 32 10.03 0.55 -7.91
N PHE A 33 9.49 1.22 -6.89
CA PHE A 33 8.62 0.61 -5.88
C PHE A 33 7.16 0.99 -6.09
N VAL A 34 6.30 0.20 -5.46
CA VAL A 34 4.86 0.45 -5.42
C VAL A 34 4.40 0.48 -3.97
N ILE A 35 3.73 1.56 -3.59
CA ILE A 35 3.10 1.71 -2.28
C ILE A 35 1.63 1.32 -2.43
N LYS A 36 1.21 0.29 -1.68
CA LYS A 36 -0.17 -0.17 -1.62
C LYS A 36 -0.79 0.30 -0.30
N ALA A 37 -1.74 1.22 -0.38
CA ALA A 37 -2.42 1.78 0.79
C ALA A 37 -3.84 1.22 0.88
N ASN A 38 -4.23 0.70 2.05
CA ASN A 38 -5.58 0.20 2.25
C ASN A 38 -6.59 1.37 2.31
N LEU A 39 -7.74 1.18 1.68
CA LEU A 39 -8.82 2.17 1.63
C LEU A 39 -9.57 2.29 2.96
N ASN A 40 -9.65 1.18 3.70
CA ASN A 40 -10.42 1.06 4.92
C ASN A 40 -9.88 -0.09 5.80
N ASP A 41 -10.37 -0.17 7.03
CA ASP A 41 -9.97 -1.17 8.02
C ASP A 41 -10.28 -2.61 7.57
N ILE A 42 -11.31 -2.78 6.74
CA ILE A 42 -11.65 -4.06 6.14
C ILE A 42 -10.53 -4.52 5.20
N GLY A 43 -10.07 -3.63 4.31
CA GLY A 43 -8.94 -3.89 3.41
C GLY A 43 -7.64 -4.17 4.14
N TYR A 44 -7.40 -3.47 5.24
CA TYR A 44 -6.27 -3.76 6.14
C TYR A 44 -6.40 -5.16 6.76
N SER A 45 -7.55 -5.48 7.34
CA SER A 45 -7.84 -6.78 7.96
C SER A 45 -7.73 -7.94 6.96
N GLN A 46 -8.22 -7.75 5.73
CA GLN A 46 -8.05 -8.71 4.63
C GLN A 46 -6.58 -8.92 4.28
N SER A 47 -5.80 -7.84 4.21
CA SER A 47 -4.36 -7.94 3.94
C SER A 47 -3.64 -8.75 5.02
N LEU A 48 -3.96 -8.52 6.30
CA LEU A 48 -3.38 -9.24 7.42
C LEU A 48 -3.75 -10.73 7.42
N LYS A 49 -5.02 -11.05 7.12
CA LYS A 49 -5.46 -12.45 7.01
C LYS A 49 -4.75 -13.16 5.86
N ASN A 50 -4.75 -12.57 4.67
CA ASN A 50 -4.15 -13.17 3.49
C ASN A 50 -2.63 -13.37 3.63
N ASN A 51 -1.92 -12.44 4.30
CA ASN A 51 -0.48 -12.61 4.56
C ASN A 51 -0.20 -13.78 5.52
N LYS A 52 -1.11 -14.09 6.45
CA LYS A 52 -0.97 -15.27 7.32
C LYS A 52 -1.24 -16.58 6.57
N SER A 53 -2.08 -16.56 5.55
CA SER A 53 -2.43 -17.72 4.72
C SER A 53 -1.31 -18.18 3.77
N MET A 54 -0.26 -17.37 3.57
CA MET A 54 0.85 -17.68 2.66
C MET A 54 2.02 -18.42 3.35
N ASN A 55 1.83 -18.88 4.60
CA ASN A 55 2.74 -19.79 5.30
C ASN A 55 2.21 -21.23 5.23
N ILE A 56 2.07 -21.78 4.02
CA ILE A 56 1.76 -23.19 3.77
C ILE A 56 2.88 -23.76 2.90
#